data_AF-A0A353R635-F1
#
_entry.id   AF-A0A353R635-F1
#
_cell.length_a   1.000
_cell.length_b   1.000
_cell.length_c   1.000
_cell.angle_alpha   90.00
_cell.angle_beta   90.00
_cell.angle_gamma   90.00
#
_symmetry.space_group_name_H-M   'P 1'
#
loop_
_entity.id
_entity.type
_entity.pdbx_description
1 polymer ?
#
loop_
_entity_poly.entity_id
_entity_poly.type
_entity_poly.pdbx_seq_one_letter_code
_entity_poly.pdbx_strand_id
1 'polypeptide(L)' 'LTYIPGIVKGIGLAILHYTGKGDSVIIQPPVYHPFSMVTERNARVVQNNPLIWDGTRYHMDLNHLEDILKRRRCPLLV' A
#
# COMPACT_ATOMS: atom_id res chain seq x y z
N LEU A 1 25.71 3.50 -0.17
CA LEU A 1 24.62 4.37 0.33
C LEU A 1 23.79 4.81 -0.88
N THR A 2 22.51 4.46 -0.96
CA THR A 2 21.66 4.89 -2.08
C THR A 2 20.81 6.07 -1.61
N TYR A 3 20.90 7.20 -2.30
CA TYR A 3 20.16 8.41 -1.97
C TYR A 3 18.85 8.48 -2.76
N ILE A 4 17.77 8.86 -2.09
CA ILE A 4 16.50 9.20 -2.72
C ILE A 4 16.09 10.59 -2.22
N PRO A 5 15.74 11.54 -3.10
CA PRO A 5 15.35 12.89 -2.71
C PRO A 5 13.91 12.96 -2.17
N GLY A 6 13.63 12.23 -1.09
CA GLY A 6 12.37 12.24 -0.35
C GLY A 6 11.59 10.93 -0.36
N ILE A 7 10.87 10.65 0.74
CA ILE A 7 10.16 9.37 0.95
C ILE A 7 9.05 9.12 -0.08
N VAL A 8 8.33 10.16 -0.50
CA VAL A 8 7.26 10.06 -1.51
C VAL A 8 7.81 9.57 -2.85
N LYS A 9 9.00 10.03 -3.25
CA LYS A 9 9.68 9.54 -4.45
C LYS A 9 10.15 8.09 -4.27
N GLY A 10 10.60 7.72 -3.07
CA GLY A 10 10.97 6.35 -2.73
C GLY A 10 9.80 5.38 -2.86
N ILE A 11 8.63 5.74 -2.34
CA ILE A 11 7.39 4.96 -2.49
C ILE A 11 7.04 4.80 -3.98
N GLY A 12 7.12 5.89 -4.75
CA GLY A 12 6.88 5.83 -6.20
C GLY A 12 7.84 4.88 -6.92
N LEU A 13 9.13 4.90 -6.57
CA LEU A 13 10.13 3.98 -7.12
C LEU A 13 9.84 2.53 -6.75
N ALA A 14 9.46 2.25 -5.50
CA ALA A 14 9.08 0.91 -5.07
C ALA A 14 7.85 0.38 -5.84
N ILE A 15 6.82 1.20 -6.00
CA ILE A 15 5.64 0.86 -6.80
C ILE A 15 6.04 0.58 -8.25
N LEU A 16 6.86 1.44 -8.85
CA LEU A 16 7.30 1.26 -10.24
C LEU A 16 8.11 -0.02 -10.44
N HIS A 17 8.94 -0.39 -9.46
CA HIS A 17 9.85 -1.54 -9.58
C HIS A 17 9.18 -2.88 -9.26
N TYR A 18 8.33 -2.93 -8.22
CA TYR A 18 7.76 -4.18 -7.73
C TYR A 18 6.38 -4.52 -8.31
N THR A 19 5.77 -3.61 -9.08
CA THR A 19 4.43 -3.83 -9.65
C THR A 19 4.36 -3.36 -11.11
N GLY A 20 3.41 -3.89 -11.87
CA GLY A 20 3.01 -3.41 -13.19
C GLY A 20 1.82 -2.45 -13.15
N LYS A 21 1.47 -1.86 -14.29
CA LYS A 21 0.21 -1.11 -14.43
C LYS A 21 -0.97 -2.07 -14.21
N GLY A 22 -1.98 -1.62 -13.47
CA GLY A 22 -3.15 -2.43 -13.12
C GLY A 22 -2.97 -3.39 -11.94
N ASP A 23 -1.73 -3.64 -11.51
CA ASP A 23 -1.49 -4.42 -10.28
C ASP A 23 -2.09 -3.71 -9.07
N SER A 24 -2.47 -4.51 -8.08
CA SER A 24 -2.99 -3.99 -6.82
C SER A 24 -1.88 -3.81 -5.78
N VAL A 25 -1.88 -2.64 -5.14
CA VAL A 25 -0.98 -2.30 -4.04
C VAL A 25 -1.83 -2.14 -2.79
N ILE A 26 -1.45 -2.82 -1.71
CA ILE A 26 -2.17 -2.75 -0.44
C ILE A 26 -1.74 -1.51 0.33
N ILE A 27 -2.71 -0.79 0.90
CA ILE A 27 -2.48 0.27 1.89
C ILE A 27 -3.35 0.04 3.12
N GLN A 28 -2.95 0.56 4.27
CA GLN A 28 -3.64 0.30 5.54
C GLN A 28 -4.22 1.57 6.19
N PRO A 29 -5.39 2.06 5.74
CA PRO A 29 -5.96 3.28 6.27
C PRO A 29 -6.44 3.12 7.73
N PRO A 30 -6.42 4.18 8.55
CA PRO A 30 -5.97 5.54 8.22
C PRO A 30 -4.45 5.61 8.04
N VAL A 31 -4.01 6.17 6.91
CA VAL A 31 -2.59 6.29 6.52
C VAL A 31 -2.37 7.58 5.75
N TYR A 32 -1.11 8.01 5.67
CA TYR A 32 -0.69 9.23 4.99
C TYR A 32 -1.14 9.25 3.52
N HIS A 33 -1.86 10.31 3.12
CA HIS A 33 -2.54 10.42 1.82
C HIS A 33 -1.66 10.14 0.57
N PRO A 34 -0.36 10.48 0.54
CA PRO A 34 0.52 10.10 -0.56
C PRO A 34 0.61 8.61 -0.89
N PHE A 35 0.28 7.70 0.03
CA PHE A 35 0.31 6.26 -0.22
C PHE A 35 -0.72 5.86 -1.29
N SER A 36 -1.96 6.34 -1.18
CA SER A 36 -2.98 6.12 -2.22
C SER A 36 -2.68 6.95 -3.46
N MET A 37 -2.35 8.24 -3.28
CA MET A 37 -2.12 9.17 -4.38
C MET A 37 -1.00 8.71 -5.33
N VAL A 38 0.15 8.30 -4.79
CA VAL A 38 1.28 7.85 -5.61
C VAL A 38 0.96 6.53 -6.32
N THR A 39 0.23 5.64 -5.67
CA THR A 39 -0.23 4.37 -6.25
C THR A 39 -1.12 4.62 -7.47
N GLU A 40 -2.17 5.43 -7.31
CA GLU A 40 -3.13 5.73 -8.37
C GLU A 40 -2.48 6.54 -9.51
N ARG A 41 -1.63 7.52 -9.19
CA ARG A 41 -0.90 8.31 -10.20
C ARG A 41 0.05 7.46 -11.04
N ASN A 42 0.52 6.33 -10.51
CA ASN A 42 1.31 5.37 -11.26
C ASN A 42 0.45 4.29 -11.93
N ALA A 43 -0.88 4.46 -12.03
CA ALA A 43 -1.81 3.53 -12.65
C ALA A 43 -1.79 2.12 -12.01
N ARG A 44 -1.62 2.05 -10.68
CA ARG A 44 -1.89 0.86 -9.87
C ARG A 44 -3.25 1.01 -9.20
N VAL A 45 -3.83 -0.12 -8.78
CA VAL A 45 -5.10 -0.15 -8.05
C VAL A 45 -4.81 -0.18 -6.56
N VAL A 46 -5.42 0.75 -5.81
CA VAL A 46 -5.34 0.73 -4.35
C VAL A 46 -6.24 -0.36 -3.81
N GLN A 47 -5.68 -1.24 -2.98
CA GLN A 47 -6.41 -2.24 -2.23
C GLN A 47 -6.33 -1.91 -0.75
N ASN A 48 -7.45 -1.48 -0.16
CA ASN A 48 -7.45 -1.11 1.25
C ASN A 48 -7.49 -2.34 2.15
N ASN A 49 -6.64 -2.36 3.18
CA ASN A 49 -6.75 -3.21 4.36
C ASN A 49 -6.86 -2.31 5.60
N PRO A 50 -8.06 -1.82 5.92
CA PRO A 50 -8.25 -0.87 7.02
C PRO A 50 -7.72 -1.41 8.34
N LEU A 51 -7.07 -0.55 9.11
CA LEU A 51 -6.61 -0.85 10.46
C LEU A 51 -7.81 -0.86 11.42
N ILE A 52 -7.74 -1.74 12.42
CA ILE A 52 -8.72 -1.86 13.49
C ILE A 52 -8.29 -0.95 14.64
N TRP A 53 -9.18 -0.07 15.10
CA TRP A 53 -8.98 0.72 16.31
C TRP A 53 -9.54 -0.03 17.52
N ASP A 54 -8.71 -0.30 18.53
CA ASP A 54 -9.15 -1.00 19.76
C ASP A 54 -9.58 -0.06 20.90
N GLY A 55 -9.60 1.25 20.66
CA GLY A 55 -9.80 2.27 21.70
C GLY A 55 -8.51 2.94 22.17
N THR A 56 -7.34 2.36 21.88
CA THR A 56 -6.03 2.83 22.33
C THR A 56 -4.98 2.91 21.22
N ARG A 57 -4.99 1.94 20.29
CA ARG A 57 -4.06 1.87 19.17
C ARG A 57 -4.69 1.20 17.96
N TYR A 58 -4.10 1.45 16.80
CA TYR A 58 -4.43 0.76 15.57
C TYR A 58 -3.72 -0.59 15.49
N HIS A 59 -4.42 -1.58 14.97
CA HIS A 59 -3.92 -2.92 14.70
C HIS A 59 -4.18 -3.29 13.25
N MET A 60 -3.31 -4.11 12.70
CA MET A 60 -3.51 -4.71 11.41
C MET A 60 -4.63 -5.76 11.48
N ASP A 61 -5.61 -5.66 10.58
CA ASP A 61 -6.57 -6.75 10.36
C ASP A 61 -5.91 -7.83 9.50
N LEU A 62 -5.28 -8.81 10.16
CA LEU A 62 -4.58 -9.92 9.51
C LEU A 62 -5.53 -10.87 8.77
N ASN A 63 -6.75 -11.07 9.30
CA ASN A 63 -7.74 -11.94 8.66
C ASN A 63 -8.20 -11.31 7.34
N HIS A 64 -8.51 -10.01 7.35
CA HIS A 64 -8.87 -9.29 6.14
C HIS A 64 -7.69 -9.19 5.15
N LEU A 65 -6.46 -9.03 5.64
CA LEU A 65 -5.26 -9.06 4.79
C LEU A 65 -5.10 -10.41 4.08
N GLU A 66 -5.27 -11.52 4.81
CA GLU A 66 -5.23 -12.86 4.24
C GLU A 66 -6.32 -13.06 3.17
N ASP A 67 -7.54 -12.61 3.44
CA ASP A 67 -8.65 -12.66 2.48
C ASP A 67 -8.38 -11.86 1.20
N ILE A 68 -7.76 -10.68 1.31
CA ILE A 68 -7.31 -9.91 0.14
C ILE A 68 -6.33 -10.73 -0.69
N LEU A 69 -5.29 -11.27 -0.04
CA LEU A 69 -4.21 -11.99 -0.71
C LEU A 69 -4.67 -13.31 -1.34
N LYS A 70 -5.70 -13.95 -0.79
CA LYS A 70 -6.36 -15.13 -1.40
C LYS A 70 -7.15 -14.79 -2.67
N ARG A 71 -7.76 -13.62 -2.74
CA ARG A 71 -8.65 -13.22 -3.85
C ARG A 71 -7.90 -12.55 -5.00
N ARG A 72 -6.81 -11.87 -4.68
CA ARG A 72 -6.06 -11.08 -5.66
C ARG A 72 -4.57 -11.10 -5.35
N ARG A 73 -3.77 -11.20 -6.40
CA ARG A 73 -2.32 -10.99 -6.31
C ARG A 73 -2.05 -9.50 -6.05
N CYS A 74 -1.48 -9.20 -4.90
CA CYS A 74 -1.01 -7.87 -4.53
C CYS A 74 0.50 -7.93 -4.28
N PRO A 75 1.36 -7.54 -5.24
CA PRO A 75 2.81 -7.73 -5.11
C PRO A 75 3.48 -6.83 -4.08
N LEU A 76 2.78 -5.78 -3.61
CA LEU A 76 3.34 -4.78 -2.72
C LEU A 76 2.30 -4.32 -1.70
N LEU A 77 2.72 -4.20 -0.44
CA LEU A 77 2.05 -3.46 0.62
C LEU A 77 2.94 -2.26 0.93
N VAL A 78 2.36 -1.06 0.88
CA VAL A 78 3.03 0.19 1.28
C VAL A 78 2.37 0.77 2.51
#